data_AF-A0AAJ2LSS5-F1
#
_entry.id   AF-A0AAJ2LSS5-F1
#
_cell.length_a   1.000
_cell.length_b   1.000
_cell.length_c   1.000
_cell.angle_alpha   90.00
_cell.angle_beta   90.00
_cell.angle_gamma   90.00
#
_symmetry.space_group_name_H-M   'P 1'
#
loop_
_entity.id
_entity.type
_entity.pdbx_description
1 polymer ?
#
loop_
_entity_poly.entity_id
_entity_poly.type
_entity_poly.pdbx_seq_one_letter_code
_entity_poly.pdbx_strand_id
1 'polypeptide(L)'
;MSQPSSQHDIITFREVAKRLPKLLKKLPHVARGLVLANDTRTTKPMGFGIEFEKTVRQNPYGKAIIYQDTELNYLQFNEWINQIAHFFLSK
;
A
#
# COMPACT_ATOMS: atom_id res chain seq x y z
N MET A 1 -46.32 -6.41 13.00
CA MET A 1 -45.13 -7.13 12.48
C MET A 1 -44.07 -6.10 12.17
N SER A 2 -43.02 -6.02 12.97
CA SER A 2 -41.86 -5.15 12.73
C SER A 2 -40.61 -5.90 13.20
N GLN A 3 -39.68 -6.14 12.29
CA GLN A 3 -38.36 -6.74 12.56
C GLN A 3 -37.48 -5.77 13.37
N PRO A 4 -36.54 -6.25 14.21
CA PRO A 4 -35.52 -5.40 14.80
C PRO A 4 -34.25 -5.37 13.95
N SER A 5 -33.76 -4.16 13.70
CA SER A 5 -32.53 -3.77 13.02
C SER A 5 -31.27 -3.96 13.90
N SER A 6 -30.16 -4.31 13.23
CA SER A 6 -28.79 -4.52 13.70
C SER A 6 -28.15 -3.32 14.42
N GLN A 7 -27.32 -3.56 15.45
CA GLN A 7 -26.13 -2.75 15.82
C GLN A 7 -25.42 -3.32 17.06
N HIS A 8 -24.25 -3.96 16.92
CA HIS A 8 -23.28 -4.21 18.03
C HIS A 8 -21.85 -4.36 17.47
N ASP A 9 -21.31 -3.31 16.86
CA ASP A 9 -19.87 -3.19 16.56
C ASP A 9 -19.20 -2.25 17.56
N ILE A 10 -19.26 -2.59 18.84
CA ILE A 10 -18.42 -1.95 19.86
C ILE A 10 -17.53 -3.03 20.43
N ILE A 11 -16.26 -3.02 20.01
CA ILE A 11 -15.23 -3.91 20.57
C ILE A 11 -15.11 -3.59 22.06
N THR A 12 -15.69 -4.44 22.90
CA THR A 12 -15.66 -4.25 24.35
C THR A 12 -14.24 -4.47 24.85
N PHE A 13 -13.73 -3.58 25.71
CA PHE A 13 -12.37 -3.65 26.29
C PHE A 13 -12.03 -5.03 26.90
N ARG A 14 -13.05 -5.75 27.37
CA ARG A 14 -12.93 -7.13 27.90
C ARG A 14 -12.52 -8.15 26.82
N GLU A 15 -12.94 -8.00 25.57
CA GLU A 15 -12.51 -8.89 24.47
C GLU A 15 -11.06 -8.64 24.07
N VAL A 16 -10.62 -7.38 24.11
CA VAL A 16 -9.22 -6.99 23.91
C VAL A 16 -8.35 -7.61 25.00
N ALA A 17 -8.77 -7.51 26.27
CA ALA A 17 -8.07 -8.11 27.40
C ALA A 17 -7.92 -9.63 27.27
N LYS A 18 -8.94 -10.35 26.78
CA LYS A 18 -8.88 -11.80 26.53
C LYS A 18 -7.87 -12.18 25.43
N ARG A 19 -7.59 -11.28 24.49
CA ARG A 19 -6.63 -11.50 23.40
C ARG A 19 -5.21 -11.00 23.73
N LEU A 20 -5.06 -10.20 24.78
CA LEU A 20 -3.80 -9.63 25.25
C LEU A 20 -2.66 -10.66 25.44
N PRO A 21 -2.88 -11.85 26.05
CA PRO A 21 -1.80 -12.81 26.26
C PRO A 21 -1.20 -13.36 24.96
N LYS A 22 -2.03 -13.53 23.93
CA LYS A 22 -1.58 -13.99 22.59
C LYS A 22 -0.86 -12.87 21.82
N LEU A 23 -1.20 -11.62 22.11
CA LEU A 23 -0.59 -10.44 21.52
C LEU A 23 0.82 -10.19 22.08
N LEU A 24 1.05 -10.50 23.37
CA LEU A 24 2.37 -10.37 24.02
C LEU A 24 3.48 -11.14 23.26
N LYS A 25 3.18 -12.36 22.81
CA LYS A 25 4.12 -13.18 22.01
C LYS A 25 4.41 -12.60 20.61
N LYS A 26 3.57 -11.68 20.14
CA LYS A 26 3.67 -11.02 18.83
C LYS A 26 4.07 -9.55 18.94
N LEU A 27 4.43 -9.06 20.14
CA LEU A 27 4.80 -7.66 20.39
C LEU A 27 5.80 -7.08 19.39
N PRO A 28 6.87 -7.79 18.96
CA PRO A 28 7.80 -7.24 17.99
C PRO A 28 7.15 -6.94 16.62
N HIS A 29 6.17 -7.72 16.20
CA HIS A 29 5.45 -7.50 14.94
C HIS A 29 4.39 -6.41 15.08
N VAL A 30 3.71 -6.34 16.23
CA VAL A 30 2.75 -5.28 16.54
C VAL A 30 3.45 -3.93 16.64
N ALA A 31 4.60 -3.86 17.31
CA ALA A 31 5.42 -2.65 17.39
C ALA A 31 5.87 -2.19 15.99
N ARG A 32 6.32 -3.11 15.12
CA ARG A 32 6.63 -2.78 13.72
C ARG A 32 5.42 -2.25 12.96
N GLY A 33 4.25 -2.86 13.14
CA GLY A 33 3.00 -2.42 12.53
C GLY A 33 2.58 -1.03 13.00
N LEU A 34 2.71 -0.74 14.30
CA LEU A 34 2.43 0.58 14.88
C LEU A 34 3.45 1.62 14.41
N VAL A 35 4.74 1.26 14.31
CA VAL A 35 5.77 2.14 13.73
C VAL A 35 5.43 2.44 12.28
N LEU A 36 5.11 1.44 11.45
CA LEU A 36 4.73 1.66 10.05
C LEU A 36 3.44 2.48 9.89
N ALA A 37 2.45 2.29 10.77
CA ALA A 37 1.19 3.02 10.74
C ALA A 37 1.33 4.47 11.24
N ASN A 38 2.27 4.72 12.15
CA ASN A 38 2.56 6.04 12.71
C ASN A 38 3.74 6.74 11.99
N ASP A 39 4.39 6.06 11.04
CA ASP A 39 5.43 6.64 10.20
C ASP A 39 4.78 7.48 9.10
N THR A 40 4.49 8.74 9.45
CA THR A 40 3.99 9.76 8.52
C THR A 40 5.10 10.40 7.70
N ARG A 41 6.35 9.91 7.81
CA ARG A 41 7.47 10.40 6.99
C ARG A 41 7.25 9.92 5.56
N THR A 42 6.77 10.84 4.73
CA THR A 42 6.62 10.68 3.28
C THR A 42 7.96 10.50 2.55
N THR A 43 9.09 10.63 3.24
CA THR A 43 10.44 10.62 2.66
C THR A 43 10.99 9.21 2.40
N LYS A 44 10.35 8.16 2.91
CA LYS A 44 10.73 6.78 2.60
C LYS A 44 9.96 6.35 1.36
N PRO A 45 10.62 6.06 0.21
CA PRO A 45 9.91 5.44 -0.90
C PRO A 45 9.36 4.12 -0.39
N MET A 46 8.03 3.97 -0.45
CA MET A 46 7.29 2.79 -0.05
C MET A 46 6.15 2.59 -1.06
N GLY A 47 5.75 1.35 -1.34
CA GLY A 47 4.61 1.02 -2.19
C GLY A 47 4.96 0.56 -3.61
N PHE A 48 3.93 0.47 -4.46
CA PHE A 48 4.00 -0.12 -5.80
C PHE A 48 5.03 0.55 -6.72
N GLY A 49 5.30 1.85 -6.54
CA GLY A 49 6.30 2.56 -7.35
C GLY A 49 7.71 1.98 -7.24
N ILE A 50 8.11 1.46 -6.07
CA ILE A 50 9.45 0.84 -5.93
C ILE A 50 9.54 -0.46 -6.70
N GLU A 51 8.51 -1.30 -6.59
CA GLU A 51 8.53 -2.59 -7.25
C GLU A 51 8.46 -2.41 -8.77
N PHE A 52 7.68 -1.43 -9.22
CA PHE A 52 7.65 -1.02 -10.62
C PHE A 52 9.04 -0.59 -11.13
N GLU A 53 9.73 0.30 -10.41
CA GLU A 53 11.10 0.74 -10.74
C GLU A 53 12.10 -0.43 -10.79
N LYS A 54 11.92 -1.47 -9.96
CA LYS A 54 12.73 -2.70 -10.05
C LYS A 54 12.40 -3.50 -11.31
N THR A 55 11.12 -3.66 -11.65
CA THR A 55 10.71 -4.35 -12.88
C THR A 55 11.26 -3.65 -14.12
N VAL A 56 11.25 -2.31 -14.14
CA VAL A 56 11.84 -1.52 -15.23
C VAL A 56 13.33 -1.82 -15.38
N ARG A 57 14.10 -1.92 -14.28
CA ARG A 57 15.53 -2.30 -14.34
C ARG A 57 15.77 -3.72 -14.81
N GLN A 58 14.88 -4.66 -14.44
CA GLN A 58 15.03 -6.08 -14.78
C GLN A 58 14.61 -6.39 -16.21
N ASN A 59 13.61 -5.69 -16.75
CA ASN A 59 13.05 -5.94 -18.07
C ASN A 59 12.63 -4.63 -18.78
N PRO A 60 13.59 -3.74 -19.13
CA PRO A 60 13.27 -2.41 -19.64
C PRO A 60 12.53 -2.43 -20.98
N TYR A 61 12.85 -3.40 -21.84
CA TYR A 61 12.27 -3.54 -23.18
C TYR A 61 11.08 -4.50 -23.22
N GLY A 62 10.67 -5.05 -22.07
CA GLY A 62 9.45 -5.85 -21.96
C GLY A 62 8.20 -4.99 -22.11
N LYS A 63 7.14 -5.58 -22.67
CA LYS A 63 5.85 -4.89 -22.88
C LYS A 63 5.18 -4.59 -21.53
N ALA A 64 4.93 -3.32 -21.25
CA ALA A 64 4.27 -2.87 -20.03
C ALA A 64 2.80 -2.52 -20.27
N ILE A 65 2.49 -1.88 -21.40
CA ILE A 65 1.13 -1.52 -21.82
C ILE A 65 0.95 -1.96 -23.27
N ILE A 66 -0.17 -2.62 -23.53
CA ILE A 66 -0.65 -2.95 -24.88
C ILE A 66 -2.09 -2.47 -24.95
N TYR A 67 -2.38 -1.53 -25.85
CA TYR A 67 -3.73 -1.02 -26.08
C TYR A 67 -3.89 -0.63 -27.54
N GLN A 68 -4.78 -1.31 -28.26
CA GLN A 68 -4.96 -1.13 -29.71
C GLN A 68 -3.62 -1.26 -30.44
N ASP A 69 -3.26 -0.27 -31.27
CA ASP A 69 -2.01 -0.20 -32.02
C ASP A 69 -0.85 0.41 -31.21
N THR A 70 -1.08 0.71 -29.92
CA THR A 70 -0.07 1.29 -29.04
C THR A 70 0.53 0.22 -28.14
N GLU A 71 1.85 0.14 -28.15
CA GLU A 71 2.64 -0.68 -27.25
C GLU A 71 3.72 0.18 -26.59
N LEU A 72 3.79 0.14 -25.26
CA LEU A 72 4.85 0.78 -24.50
C LEU A 72 5.63 -0.29 -23.74
N ASN A 73 6.96 -0.22 -23.84
CA ASN A 73 7.80 -1.01 -22.96
C ASN A 73 7.92 -0.37 -21.56
N TYR A 74 8.44 -1.14 -20.60
CA TYR A 74 8.59 -0.67 -19.22
C TYR A 74 9.40 0.61 -19.11
N LEU A 75 10.45 0.79 -19.92
CA LEU A 75 11.26 2.01 -19.91
C LEU A 75 10.46 3.24 -20.35
N GLN A 76 9.80 3.17 -21.51
CA GLN A 76 8.98 4.25 -22.07
C GLN A 76 7.83 4.63 -21.13
N PHE A 77 7.16 3.62 -20.55
CA PHE A 77 6.09 3.86 -19.62
C PHE A 77 6.60 4.51 -18.32
N ASN A 78 7.78 4.10 -17.82
CA ASN A 78 8.39 4.70 -16.63
C ASN A 78 8.76 6.18 -16.83
N GLU A 79 9.34 6.51 -17.98
CA GLU A 79 9.67 7.90 -18.32
C GLU A 79 8.42 8.79 -18.34
N TRP A 80 7.33 8.30 -18.95
CA TRP A 80 6.07 9.03 -19.02
C TRP A 80 5.44 9.26 -17.64
N ILE A 81 5.32 8.22 -16.79
CA ILE A 81 4.73 8.38 -15.45
C ILE A 81 5.59 9.27 -14.54
N ASN A 82 6.92 9.23 -14.68
CA ASN A 82 7.80 10.06 -13.87
C ASN A 82 7.67 11.54 -14.25
N GLN A 83 7.47 11.87 -15.53
CA GLN A 83 7.14 13.24 -15.93
C GLN A 83 5.83 13.74 -15.29
N ILE A 84 4.78 12.90 -15.29
CA ILE A 84 3.50 13.22 -14.65
C ILE A 84 3.67 13.39 -13.14
N ALA A 85 4.41 12.50 -12.48
CA ALA A 85 4.67 12.58 -11.06
C ALA A 85 5.43 13.87 -10.70
N HIS A 86 6.45 14.24 -11.47
CA HIS A 86 7.17 15.50 -11.29
C HIS A 86 6.26 16.71 -11.45
N PHE A 87 5.35 16.71 -12.44
CA PHE A 87 4.36 17.77 -12.60
C PHE A 87 3.50 17.94 -11.34
N PHE A 88 2.97 16.84 -10.78
CA PHE A 88 2.16 16.90 -9.56
C PHE A 88 2.95 17.28 -8.31
N LEU A 89 4.23 16.92 -8.21
CA LEU A 89 5.09 17.33 -7.10
C LEU A 89 5.53 18.80 -7.17
N SER A 90 5.53 19.39 -8.37
CA SER A 90 5.91 20.80 -8.58
C SER A 90 4.76 21.80 -8.29
N LYS A 91 3.56 21.29 -8.00
CA LYS A 91 2.35 22.04 -7.70
C LYS A 91 2.10 22.09 -6.20
#